data_AF-A0AAD6EMK6-F1
#
_entry.id   AF-A0AAD6EMK6-F1
#
_cell.length_a   1.000
_cell.length_b   1.000
_cell.length_c   1.000
_cell.angle_alpha   90.00
_cell.angle_beta   90.00
_cell.angle_gamma   90.00
#
_symmetry.space_group_name_H-M   'P 1'
#
loop_
_entity.id
_entity.type
_entity.pdbx_description
1 polymer ?
#
loop_
_entity_poly.entity_id
_entity_poly.type
_entity_poly.pdbx_seq_one_letter_code
_entity_poly.pdbx_strand_id
1 'polypeptide(L)'
;MAEEKREQHGVALDSDSDPLVSSRKRARSPEHHQSQDETISSDAQPQSELDKTIIKRCKQAKKILSHYTSGNLPLVFKLVRDVKLWEEALYLTETQNWSDDAMCQVTRVFSSQMGKLKLQIFYKNVLLPLVRGNITKNRRLNFPLDQTYWLLKESLSRPAAFSKGFLFPLCQSGTCSFDEAVIIGSIIQTVCIPPMQLSYALHSLAEMDYCSATSYFIKLLLDKSDALCRRAFDAVLMHFMSFIEKETIMPVIWHQSLLSFVQRYKNELKRKDKYNLRRLMQNQKHDLITPEIKLELKNGHDPIEWEDDAGYPRKA
;
A
#
# COMPACT_ATOMS: atom_id res chain seq x y z
N MET A 1 47.07 -42.32 8.28
CA MET A 1 46.66 -43.58 7.62
C MET A 1 45.84 -43.20 6.40
N ALA A 2 45.90 -44.04 5.37
CA ALA A 2 45.12 -43.99 4.12
C ALA A 2 43.59 -43.89 4.40
N GLU A 3 42.65 -43.51 3.52
CA GLU A 3 42.66 -43.09 2.09
C GLU A 3 41.33 -42.28 1.84
N GLU A 4 40.92 -41.71 0.70
CA GLU A 4 41.38 -41.81 -0.70
C GLU A 4 41.18 -40.50 -1.53
N LYS A 5 40.17 -40.45 -2.42
CA LYS A 5 40.02 -39.58 -3.62
C LYS A 5 38.57 -39.05 -3.72
N ARG A 6 38.29 -37.80 -4.10
CA ARG A 6 38.46 -37.11 -5.41
C ARG A 6 37.52 -37.67 -6.51
N GLU A 7 36.52 -36.88 -6.93
CA GLU A 7 36.49 -36.00 -8.14
C GLU A 7 35.88 -36.79 -9.34
N GLN A 8 35.12 -36.28 -10.32
CA GLN A 8 34.45 -35.03 -10.68
C GLN A 8 33.78 -35.26 -12.08
N HIS A 9 32.84 -34.39 -12.48
CA HIS A 9 32.55 -33.95 -13.87
C HIS A 9 31.97 -34.89 -14.98
N GLY A 10 30.81 -34.46 -15.50
CA GLY A 10 30.43 -34.40 -16.94
C GLY A 10 29.85 -35.67 -17.59
N VAL A 11 29.28 -35.63 -18.81
CA VAL A 11 28.77 -34.55 -19.70
C VAL A 11 27.95 -35.24 -20.84
N ALA A 12 26.93 -34.56 -21.41
CA ALA A 12 26.26 -34.91 -22.70
C ALA A 12 25.52 -36.28 -22.79
N LEU A 13 24.68 -36.66 -23.76
CA LEU A 13 23.78 -36.10 -24.81
C LEU A 13 23.02 -37.32 -25.38
N ASP A 14 22.22 -37.13 -26.44
CA ASP A 14 21.65 -38.17 -27.33
C ASP A 14 20.54 -39.07 -26.74
N SER A 15 19.60 -39.65 -27.50
CA SER A 15 18.82 -39.34 -28.71
C SER A 15 18.23 -40.68 -29.16
N ASP A 16 16.92 -40.81 -29.38
CA ASP A 16 16.26 -41.65 -30.42
C ASP A 16 14.72 -41.64 -30.22
N SER A 17 13.88 -41.36 -31.22
CA SER A 17 13.57 -42.12 -32.46
C SER A 17 12.71 -43.37 -32.17
N ASP A 18 11.37 -43.29 -32.17
CA ASP A 18 10.44 -43.47 -33.33
C ASP A 18 9.76 -44.88 -33.28
N PRO A 19 8.75 -45.28 -34.11
CA PRO A 19 7.64 -44.53 -34.72
C PRO A 19 6.28 -45.33 -34.85
N LEU A 20 5.33 -44.78 -35.63
CA LEU A 20 4.17 -45.44 -36.31
C LEU A 20 2.98 -45.91 -35.41
N VAL A 21 1.70 -45.86 -35.83
CA VAL A 21 1.10 -46.14 -37.16
C VAL A 21 0.01 -45.12 -37.60
N SER A 22 -0.06 -44.87 -38.90
CA SER A 22 -1.03 -44.03 -39.62
C SER A 22 -2.26 -44.80 -40.13
N SER A 23 -3.43 -44.14 -40.26
CA SER A 23 -4.18 -43.93 -41.55
C SER A 23 -5.60 -43.40 -41.30
N ARG A 24 -6.08 -42.24 -41.80
CA ARG A 24 -6.21 -41.65 -43.16
C ARG A 24 -7.43 -42.09 -44.00
N LYS A 25 -8.08 -41.06 -44.60
CA LYS A 25 -9.19 -41.02 -45.60
C LYS A 25 -10.60 -41.11 -44.95
N ARG A 26 -11.66 -40.40 -45.40
CA ARG A 26 -11.83 -39.32 -46.44
C ARG A 26 -13.07 -38.45 -46.09
N ALA A 27 -13.27 -37.31 -46.78
CA ALA A 27 -14.43 -36.41 -46.61
C ALA A 27 -15.55 -36.61 -47.66
N ARG A 28 -16.79 -36.22 -47.32
CA ARG A 28 -17.86 -35.83 -48.27
C ARG A 28 -19.03 -35.07 -47.59
N SER A 29 -19.68 -34.20 -48.35
CA SER A 29 -20.98 -33.52 -48.11
C SER A 29 -21.66 -33.36 -49.49
N PRO A 30 -22.90 -32.83 -49.66
CA PRO A 30 -23.93 -32.40 -48.69
C PRO A 30 -25.34 -33.01 -48.97
N GLU A 31 -26.38 -32.60 -48.23
CA GLU A 31 -27.69 -32.05 -48.72
C GLU A 31 -28.90 -32.22 -47.75
N HIS A 32 -29.87 -31.32 -47.92
CA HIS A 32 -31.06 -30.99 -47.11
C HIS A 32 -31.93 -32.12 -46.53
N HIS A 33 -32.50 -31.86 -45.33
CA HIS A 33 -33.96 -31.74 -45.11
C HIS A 33 -34.28 -30.90 -43.86
N GLN A 34 -35.43 -30.21 -43.84
CA GLN A 34 -35.94 -29.41 -42.72
C GLN A 34 -36.83 -30.27 -41.80
N SER A 35 -36.78 -30.09 -40.48
CA SER A 35 -37.96 -29.74 -39.64
C SER A 35 -37.73 -29.88 -38.12
N GLN A 36 -38.02 -28.79 -37.41
CA GLN A 36 -38.65 -28.72 -36.07
C GLN A 36 -37.92 -29.18 -34.79
N ASP A 37 -38.35 -28.54 -33.71
CA ASP A 37 -37.79 -28.49 -32.36
C ASP A 37 -37.63 -29.85 -31.66
N GLU A 38 -36.51 -30.05 -30.97
CA GLU A 38 -36.57 -30.54 -29.58
C GLU A 38 -35.32 -30.16 -28.76
N THR A 39 -35.50 -29.99 -27.46
CA THR A 39 -34.54 -29.36 -26.53
C THR A 39 -33.56 -30.39 -25.95
N ILE A 40 -32.24 -30.26 -26.16
CA ILE A 40 -31.21 -30.74 -25.19
C ILE A 40 -30.00 -29.79 -25.13
N SER A 41 -29.93 -29.08 -23.99
CA SER A 41 -28.76 -28.64 -23.22
C SER A 41 -27.32 -28.78 -23.77
N SER A 42 -26.62 -27.64 -23.90
CA SER A 42 -25.17 -27.50 -23.68
C SER A 42 -24.81 -26.05 -23.29
N ASP A 43 -23.82 -25.91 -22.42
CA ASP A 43 -23.04 -24.70 -22.11
C ASP A 43 -23.74 -23.49 -21.50
N ALA A 44 -24.39 -23.73 -20.35
CA ALA A 44 -24.46 -22.71 -19.31
C ALA A 44 -23.11 -22.61 -18.57
N GLN A 45 -22.36 -21.53 -18.81
CA GLN A 45 -21.23 -21.14 -17.95
C GLN A 45 -21.68 -21.02 -16.48
N PRO A 46 -20.80 -21.28 -15.48
CA PRO A 46 -21.19 -21.38 -14.08
C PRO A 46 -21.75 -20.04 -13.56
N GLN A 47 -23.07 -19.99 -13.36
CA GLN A 47 -23.72 -18.86 -12.70
C GLN A 47 -23.28 -18.82 -11.24
N SER A 48 -22.65 -17.72 -10.84
CA SER A 48 -22.16 -17.42 -9.50
C SER A 48 -23.10 -17.89 -8.37
N GLU A 49 -22.58 -18.68 -7.42
CA GLU A 49 -23.29 -19.20 -6.25
C GLU A 49 -23.61 -18.12 -5.19
N LEU A 50 -24.06 -16.93 -5.60
CA LEU A 50 -24.67 -15.98 -4.68
C LEU A 50 -26.16 -16.26 -4.58
N ASP A 51 -26.57 -16.68 -3.39
CA ASP A 51 -27.96 -17.01 -3.06
C ASP A 51 -28.92 -15.90 -3.54
N LYS A 52 -29.96 -16.28 -4.30
CA LYS A 52 -30.94 -15.33 -4.88
C LYS A 52 -31.61 -14.46 -3.80
N THR A 53 -31.61 -14.91 -2.55
CA THR A 53 -32.09 -14.16 -1.38
C THR A 53 -31.13 -13.06 -0.93
N ILE A 54 -29.80 -13.30 -1.00
CA ILE A 54 -28.75 -12.32 -0.67
C ILE A 54 -28.75 -11.20 -1.71
N ILE A 55 -28.85 -11.54 -3.00
CA ILE A 55 -28.93 -10.57 -4.09
C ILE A 55 -30.14 -9.62 -3.90
N LYS A 56 -31.32 -10.16 -3.56
CA LYS A 56 -32.52 -9.35 -3.26
C LYS A 56 -32.29 -8.40 -2.08
N ARG A 57 -31.68 -8.88 -0.99
CA ARG A 57 -31.37 -8.06 0.20
C ARG A 57 -30.34 -6.96 -0.09
N CYS A 58 -29.29 -7.23 -0.87
CA CYS A 58 -28.30 -6.22 -1.28
C CYS A 58 -28.94 -5.13 -2.16
N LYS A 59 -29.79 -5.51 -3.13
CA LYS A 59 -30.55 -4.56 -3.96
C LYS A 59 -31.52 -3.68 -3.15
N GLN A 60 -32.09 -4.20 -2.06
CA GLN A 60 -32.90 -3.41 -1.13
C GLN A 60 -32.02 -2.46 -0.29
N ALA A 61 -30.87 -2.93 0.21
CA ALA A 61 -29.93 -2.11 0.96
C ALA A 61 -29.41 -0.92 0.13
N LYS A 62 -29.10 -1.12 -1.16
CA LYS A 62 -28.72 -0.03 -2.08
C LYS A 62 -29.69 1.16 -2.02
N LYS A 63 -31.00 0.91 -2.12
CA LYS A 63 -32.04 1.97 -2.09
C LYS A 63 -32.07 2.73 -0.77
N ILE A 64 -31.82 2.04 0.34
CA ILE A 64 -31.80 2.62 1.68
C ILE A 64 -30.53 3.48 1.85
N LEU A 65 -29.37 2.98 1.43
CA LEU A 65 -28.06 3.63 1.63
C LEU A 65 -27.89 4.90 0.80
N SER A 66 -28.58 5.04 -0.34
CA SER A 66 -28.57 6.27 -1.13
C SER A 66 -29.37 7.43 -0.49
N HIS A 67 -30.25 7.15 0.49
CA HIS A 67 -31.05 8.16 1.19
C HIS A 67 -30.81 8.16 2.72
N TYR A 68 -29.76 7.49 3.17
CA TYR A 68 -29.46 7.34 4.59
C TYR A 68 -28.77 8.59 5.14
N THR A 69 -29.27 9.08 6.27
CA THR A 69 -28.72 10.21 7.04
C THR A 69 -28.41 9.82 8.48
N SER A 70 -29.31 9.08 9.14
CA SER A 70 -29.11 8.60 10.50
C SER A 70 -29.92 7.33 10.80
N GLY A 71 -29.56 6.62 11.87
CA GLY A 71 -30.26 5.43 12.36
C GLY A 71 -29.38 4.17 12.39
N ASN A 72 -29.98 3.01 12.55
CA ASN A 72 -29.25 1.73 12.52
C ASN A 72 -28.99 1.28 11.09
N LEU A 73 -27.77 0.81 10.81
CA LEU A 73 -27.44 0.24 9.51
C LEU A 73 -28.22 -1.07 9.26
N PRO A 74 -28.64 -1.35 8.01
CA PRO A 74 -29.35 -2.58 7.67
C PRO A 74 -28.58 -3.85 8.08
N LEU A 75 -29.31 -4.87 8.53
CA LEU A 75 -28.77 -6.21 8.87
C LEU A 75 -27.97 -6.87 7.73
N VAL A 76 -28.12 -6.39 6.50
CA VAL A 76 -27.35 -6.79 5.32
C VAL A 76 -25.84 -6.67 5.55
N PHE A 77 -25.35 -5.74 6.38
CA PHE A 77 -23.92 -5.66 6.69
C PHE A 77 -23.39 -6.80 7.58
N LYS A 78 -24.26 -7.48 8.35
CA LYS A 78 -23.88 -8.76 8.99
C LYS A 78 -23.68 -9.83 7.91
N LEU A 79 -24.63 -9.94 6.98
CA LEU A 79 -24.55 -10.90 5.87
C LEU A 79 -23.30 -10.66 4.99
N VAL A 80 -23.00 -9.41 4.61
CA VAL A 80 -21.81 -9.08 3.80
C VAL A 80 -20.49 -9.45 4.50
N ARG A 81 -20.43 -9.40 5.83
CA ARG A 81 -19.24 -9.86 6.59
C ARG A 81 -19.04 -11.38 6.49
N ASP A 82 -20.13 -12.13 6.65
CA ASP A 82 -20.12 -13.58 6.87
C ASP A 82 -20.11 -14.38 5.55
N VAL A 83 -20.56 -13.78 4.45
CA VAL A 83 -20.48 -14.37 3.10
C VAL A 83 -19.02 -14.54 2.66
N LYS A 84 -18.72 -15.67 2.00
CA LYS A 84 -17.40 -15.98 1.42
C LYS A 84 -17.03 -14.98 0.31
N LEU A 85 -17.92 -14.82 -0.67
CA LEU A 85 -17.83 -13.85 -1.78
C LEU A 85 -18.31 -12.45 -1.36
N TRP A 86 -17.68 -11.89 -0.32
CA TRP A 86 -18.07 -10.59 0.25
C TRP A 86 -17.87 -9.41 -0.72
N GLU A 87 -16.92 -9.53 -1.65
CA GLU A 87 -16.60 -8.49 -2.66
C GLU A 87 -17.72 -8.36 -3.70
N GLU A 88 -18.24 -9.48 -4.20
CA GLU A 88 -19.42 -9.51 -5.09
C GLU A 88 -20.66 -8.96 -4.38
N ALA A 89 -20.89 -9.39 -3.13
CA ALA A 89 -22.00 -8.89 -2.32
C ALA A 89 -21.92 -7.37 -2.09
N LEU A 90 -20.71 -6.82 -1.94
CA LEU A 90 -20.46 -5.38 -1.83
C LEU A 90 -20.64 -4.67 -3.18
N TYR A 91 -20.14 -5.23 -4.29
CA TYR A 91 -20.33 -4.68 -5.63
C TYR A 91 -21.82 -4.52 -5.98
N LEU A 92 -22.65 -5.51 -5.63
CA LEU A 92 -24.12 -5.47 -5.79
C LEU A 92 -24.83 -4.34 -5.00
N THR A 93 -24.16 -3.74 -4.02
CA THR A 93 -24.71 -2.60 -3.26
C THR A 93 -24.36 -1.23 -3.86
N GLU A 94 -23.56 -1.19 -4.94
CA GLU A 94 -23.13 0.02 -5.65
C GLU A 94 -22.62 1.12 -4.70
N THR A 95 -21.46 0.88 -4.10
CA THR A 95 -20.82 1.74 -3.08
C THR A 95 -20.66 3.22 -3.47
N GLN A 96 -20.56 3.51 -4.76
CA GLN A 96 -20.48 4.86 -5.34
C GLN A 96 -21.79 5.66 -5.30
N ASN A 97 -22.93 5.01 -5.02
CA ASN A 97 -24.26 5.63 -4.93
C ASN A 97 -24.75 5.76 -3.47
N TRP A 98 -23.86 5.62 -2.48
CA TRP A 98 -24.19 5.77 -1.06
C TRP A 98 -24.11 7.25 -0.63
N SER A 99 -24.94 7.62 0.34
CA SER A 99 -24.80 8.88 1.08
C SER A 99 -23.47 8.92 1.86
N ASP A 100 -22.85 10.09 2.01
CA ASP A 100 -21.61 10.26 2.79
C ASP A 100 -21.79 9.82 4.26
N ASP A 101 -22.97 10.06 4.85
CA ASP A 101 -23.32 9.56 6.20
C ASP A 101 -23.38 8.03 6.27
N ALA A 102 -23.85 7.39 5.20
CA ALA A 102 -23.89 5.94 5.09
C ALA A 102 -22.47 5.36 5.01
N MET A 103 -21.62 5.95 4.16
CA MET A 103 -20.21 5.55 4.02
C MET A 103 -19.46 5.68 5.35
N CYS A 104 -19.71 6.77 6.08
CA CYS A 104 -19.22 6.99 7.44
C CYS A 104 -19.59 5.82 8.38
N GLN A 105 -20.89 5.57 8.59
CA GLN A 105 -21.31 4.54 9.54
C GLN A 105 -20.86 3.13 9.11
N VAL A 106 -20.91 2.81 7.81
CA VAL A 106 -20.46 1.51 7.30
C VAL A 106 -18.97 1.31 7.55
N THR A 107 -18.15 2.33 7.31
CA THR A 107 -16.71 2.26 7.53
C THR A 107 -16.36 2.08 9.01
N ARG A 108 -17.10 2.69 9.93
CA ARG A 108 -16.96 2.47 11.37
C ARG A 108 -17.36 1.04 11.81
N VAL A 109 -18.39 0.47 11.20
CA VAL A 109 -18.78 -0.94 11.43
C VAL A 109 -17.76 -1.90 10.82
N PHE A 110 -17.22 -1.59 9.65
CA PHE A 110 -16.20 -2.42 8.98
C PHE A 110 -14.84 -2.32 9.68
N SER A 111 -14.41 -1.13 10.11
CA SER A 111 -13.16 -0.93 10.85
C SER A 111 -13.16 -1.70 12.17
N SER A 112 -14.31 -1.79 12.84
CA SER A 112 -14.45 -2.58 14.08
C SER A 112 -14.62 -4.09 13.82
N GLN A 113 -15.38 -4.51 12.81
CA GLN A 113 -15.86 -5.90 12.70
C GLN A 113 -15.28 -6.75 11.55
N MET A 114 -14.63 -6.17 10.54
CA MET A 114 -14.01 -6.93 9.44
C MET A 114 -12.63 -7.48 9.81
N GLY A 115 -12.17 -8.52 9.10
CA GLY A 115 -10.78 -8.98 9.15
C GLY A 115 -9.82 -8.01 8.43
N LYS A 116 -8.54 -7.99 8.84
CA LYS A 116 -7.52 -7.04 8.33
C LYS A 116 -7.41 -7.04 6.78
N LEU A 117 -7.45 -8.21 6.16
CA LEU A 117 -7.36 -8.35 4.69
C LEU A 117 -8.61 -7.83 3.96
N LYS A 118 -9.82 -8.23 4.41
CA LYS A 118 -11.08 -7.70 3.87
C LYS A 118 -11.13 -6.16 3.97
N LEU A 119 -10.69 -5.62 5.11
CA LEU A 119 -10.66 -4.18 5.35
C LEU A 119 -9.64 -3.43 4.45
N GLN A 120 -8.47 -4.03 4.19
CA GLN A 120 -7.49 -3.48 3.24
C GLN A 120 -8.07 -3.37 1.83
N ILE A 121 -8.76 -4.41 1.35
CA ILE A 121 -9.41 -4.45 0.03
C ILE A 121 -10.56 -3.42 -0.04
N PHE A 122 -11.37 -3.33 1.01
CA PHE A 122 -12.41 -2.30 1.13
C PHE A 122 -11.83 -0.88 1.05
N TYR A 123 -10.73 -0.60 1.75
CA TYR A 123 -10.10 0.72 1.68
C TYR A 123 -9.53 1.03 0.29
N LYS A 124 -8.95 0.04 -0.40
CA LYS A 124 -8.40 0.22 -1.75
C LYS A 124 -9.49 0.45 -2.80
N ASN A 125 -10.57 -0.34 -2.75
CA ASN A 125 -11.55 -0.39 -3.83
C ASN A 125 -12.74 0.57 -3.62
N VAL A 126 -13.01 1.00 -2.38
CA VAL A 126 -14.15 1.87 -2.04
C VAL A 126 -13.71 3.20 -1.45
N LEU A 127 -12.95 3.16 -0.34
CA LEU A 127 -12.60 4.39 0.38
C LEU A 127 -11.69 5.32 -0.43
N LEU A 128 -10.64 4.76 -1.05
CA LEU A 128 -9.69 5.52 -1.87
C LEU A 128 -10.37 6.28 -3.02
N PRO A 129 -11.11 5.66 -3.96
CA PRO A 129 -11.74 6.41 -5.04
C PRO A 129 -12.80 7.41 -4.54
N LEU A 130 -13.52 7.11 -3.45
CA LEU A 130 -14.51 8.02 -2.87
C LEU A 130 -13.85 9.29 -2.31
N VAL A 131 -12.80 9.15 -1.50
CA VAL A 131 -12.10 10.30 -0.91
C VAL A 131 -11.50 11.20 -2.00
N ARG A 132 -10.87 10.61 -3.02
CA ARG A 132 -10.31 11.36 -4.16
C ARG A 132 -11.39 12.09 -4.97
N GLY A 133 -12.53 11.45 -5.19
CA GLY A 133 -13.71 12.06 -5.81
C GLY A 133 -14.27 13.22 -4.99
N ASN A 134 -14.39 13.06 -3.68
CA ASN A 134 -14.89 14.09 -2.78
C ASN A 134 -13.93 15.29 -2.69
N ILE A 135 -12.61 15.07 -2.62
CA ILE A 135 -11.62 16.18 -2.63
C ILE A 135 -11.65 16.92 -3.97
N THR A 136 -11.75 16.20 -5.10
CA THR A 136 -11.81 16.81 -6.44
C THR A 136 -13.05 17.69 -6.63
N LYS A 137 -14.21 17.27 -6.11
CA LYS A 137 -15.46 18.04 -6.11
C LYS A 137 -15.40 19.24 -5.16
N ASN A 138 -14.94 19.00 -3.93
CA ASN A 138 -15.05 19.95 -2.82
C ASN A 138 -13.80 20.80 -2.64
N ARG A 139 -13.29 21.41 -3.72
CA ARG A 139 -12.15 22.36 -3.70
C ARG A 139 -12.40 23.64 -2.88
N ARG A 140 -13.50 23.74 -2.13
CA ARG A 140 -13.85 24.83 -1.21
C ARG A 140 -14.48 24.28 0.08
N LEU A 141 -14.13 24.93 1.19
CA LEU A 141 -14.09 24.44 2.57
C LEU A 141 -15.44 24.21 3.32
N ASN A 142 -16.55 23.91 2.65
CA ASN A 142 -17.88 23.95 3.30
C ASN A 142 -18.62 22.60 3.34
N PHE A 143 -18.51 21.89 4.49
CA PHE A 143 -19.28 20.71 4.97
C PHE A 143 -18.80 19.26 4.66
N PRO A 144 -18.73 18.73 3.42
CA PRO A 144 -18.45 17.30 3.18
C PRO A 144 -16.99 16.91 3.49
N LEU A 145 -16.13 17.89 3.77
CA LEU A 145 -14.82 17.66 4.36
C LEU A 145 -14.92 17.09 5.77
N ASP A 146 -15.89 17.47 6.61
CA ASP A 146 -16.00 16.95 7.98
C ASP A 146 -16.36 15.46 8.00
N GLN A 147 -17.30 15.04 7.13
CA GLN A 147 -17.64 13.63 6.92
C GLN A 147 -16.44 12.85 6.37
N THR A 148 -15.76 13.37 5.34
CA THR A 148 -14.56 12.74 4.75
C THR A 148 -13.40 12.64 5.76
N TYR A 149 -13.22 13.67 6.59
CA TYR A 149 -12.21 13.75 7.65
C TYR A 149 -12.52 12.73 8.76
N TRP A 150 -13.76 12.69 9.23
CA TRP A 150 -14.22 11.73 10.24
C TRP A 150 -14.10 10.28 9.73
N LEU A 151 -14.51 10.03 8.49
CA LEU A 151 -14.37 8.75 7.79
C LEU A 151 -12.90 8.27 7.75
N LEU A 152 -11.98 9.16 7.39
CA LEU A 152 -10.55 8.87 7.39
C LEU A 152 -10.00 8.65 8.80
N LYS A 153 -10.43 9.45 9.79
CA LYS A 153 -10.07 9.28 11.21
C LYS A 153 -10.53 7.94 11.77
N GLU A 154 -11.75 7.50 11.47
CA GLU A 154 -12.25 6.17 11.81
C GLU A 154 -11.49 5.06 11.06
N SER A 155 -11.08 5.29 9.82
CA SER A 155 -10.29 4.30 9.06
C SER A 155 -8.89 4.08 9.64
N LEU A 156 -8.28 5.16 10.17
CA LEU A 156 -6.98 5.17 10.85
C LEU A 156 -6.99 4.48 12.22
N SER A 157 -8.15 4.12 12.77
CA SER A 157 -8.25 3.24 13.95
C SER A 157 -7.56 1.87 13.74
N ARG A 158 -7.40 1.45 12.48
CA ARG A 158 -6.62 0.27 12.08
C ARG A 158 -5.49 0.66 11.12
N PRO A 159 -4.38 1.24 11.63
CA PRO A 159 -3.33 1.84 10.81
C PRO A 159 -2.65 0.85 9.86
N ALA A 160 -2.56 -0.43 10.23
CA ALA A 160 -2.01 -1.50 9.38
C ALA A 160 -2.85 -1.79 8.11
N ALA A 161 -4.17 -1.61 8.19
CA ALA A 161 -5.06 -1.76 7.04
C ALA A 161 -5.11 -0.46 6.23
N PHE A 162 -5.09 0.70 6.90
CA PHE A 162 -5.03 2.00 6.26
C PHE A 162 -3.77 2.20 5.42
N SER A 163 -2.58 1.86 5.95
CA SER A 163 -1.33 2.03 5.21
C SER A 163 -1.32 1.21 3.91
N LYS A 164 -1.60 -0.09 4.01
CA LYS A 164 -1.63 -1.01 2.86
C LYS A 164 -2.81 -0.83 1.90
N GLY A 165 -3.95 -0.36 2.40
CA GLY A 165 -5.20 -0.25 1.64
C GLY A 165 -5.43 1.13 1.03
N PHE A 166 -4.90 2.19 1.64
CA PHE A 166 -5.19 3.57 1.27
C PHE A 166 -3.92 4.37 0.97
N LEU A 167 -2.97 4.46 1.92
CA LEU A 167 -1.79 5.32 1.77
C LEU A 167 -0.82 4.82 0.68
N PHE A 168 -0.49 3.53 0.68
CA PHE A 168 0.45 2.98 -0.31
C PHE A 168 -0.14 3.00 -1.73
N PRO A 169 -1.39 2.54 -1.99
CA PRO A 169 -1.95 2.64 -3.33
C PRO A 169 -2.11 4.08 -3.83
N LEU A 170 -2.36 5.05 -2.93
CA LEU A 170 -2.37 6.47 -3.30
C LEU A 170 -0.98 6.93 -3.81
N CYS A 171 0.09 6.63 -3.07
CA CYS A 171 1.45 7.01 -3.46
C CYS A 171 1.93 6.28 -4.73
N GLN A 172 1.69 4.97 -4.81
CA GLN A 172 2.01 4.12 -5.96
C GLN A 172 1.25 4.53 -7.23
N SER A 173 0.07 5.15 -7.12
CA SER A 173 -0.70 5.59 -8.28
C SER A 173 -0.06 6.75 -9.06
N GLY A 174 0.96 7.43 -8.50
CA GLY A 174 1.64 8.57 -9.12
C GLY A 174 0.78 9.82 -9.36
N THR A 175 -0.54 9.74 -9.11
CA THR A 175 -1.54 10.78 -9.44
C THR A 175 -1.98 11.58 -8.22
N CYS A 176 -1.32 11.41 -7.06
CA CYS A 176 -1.65 12.12 -5.83
C CYS A 176 -1.41 13.62 -5.97
N SER A 177 -2.47 14.41 -5.85
CA SER A 177 -2.41 15.87 -5.89
C SER A 177 -1.95 16.47 -4.55
N PHE A 178 -1.49 17.72 -4.58
CA PHE A 178 -1.05 18.42 -3.36
C PHE A 178 -2.19 18.60 -2.36
N ASP A 179 -3.39 18.94 -2.83
CA ASP A 179 -4.59 19.10 -1.99
C ASP A 179 -4.96 17.78 -1.28
N GLU A 180 -4.94 16.65 -2.01
CA GLU A 180 -5.13 15.31 -1.44
C GLU A 180 -4.07 15.03 -0.37
N ALA A 181 -2.79 15.27 -0.67
CA ALA A 181 -1.69 15.04 0.26
C ALA A 181 -1.85 15.86 1.56
N VAL A 182 -2.16 17.16 1.46
CA VAL A 182 -2.32 18.05 2.62
C VAL A 182 -3.50 17.64 3.51
N ILE A 183 -4.67 17.36 2.91
CA ILE A 183 -5.86 16.94 3.66
C ILE A 183 -5.57 15.63 4.41
N ILE A 184 -5.07 14.60 3.70
CA ILE A 184 -4.77 13.29 4.30
C ILE A 184 -3.65 13.41 5.35
N GLY A 185 -2.64 14.24 5.08
CA GLY A 185 -1.54 14.52 5.98
C GLY A 185 -1.95 15.15 7.30
N SER A 186 -2.86 16.13 7.27
CA SER A 186 -3.39 16.76 8.49
C SER A 186 -4.06 15.72 9.41
N ILE A 187 -4.82 14.77 8.84
CA ILE A 187 -5.51 13.72 9.59
C ILE A 187 -4.48 12.76 10.22
N ILE A 188 -3.46 12.36 9.47
CA ILE A 188 -2.34 11.53 9.95
C ILE A 188 -1.60 12.21 11.11
N GLN A 189 -1.45 13.54 11.12
CA GLN A 189 -0.91 14.28 12.25
C GLN A 189 -1.80 14.18 13.49
N THR A 190 -3.13 14.29 13.36
CA THR A 190 -4.05 14.26 14.52
C THR A 190 -4.24 12.90 15.17
N VAL A 191 -4.14 11.79 14.45
CA VAL A 191 -4.41 10.45 15.00
C VAL A 191 -3.15 9.83 15.63
N CYS A 192 -3.25 9.24 16.82
CA CYS A 192 -2.14 8.50 17.42
C CYS A 192 -1.91 7.17 16.65
N ILE A 193 -0.69 6.95 16.16
CA ILE A 193 -0.30 5.76 15.37
C ILE A 193 0.79 5.00 16.15
N PRO A 194 0.66 3.68 16.37
CA PRO A 194 1.68 2.90 17.08
C PRO A 194 3.06 2.93 16.38
N PRO A 195 4.19 3.09 17.12
CA PRO A 195 5.52 3.24 16.51
C PRO A 195 5.95 2.14 15.54
N MET A 196 5.53 0.89 15.78
CA MET A 196 5.79 -0.23 14.86
C MET A 196 5.09 -0.06 13.51
N GLN A 197 3.87 0.48 13.50
CA GLN A 197 3.12 0.73 12.26
C GLN A 197 3.63 1.97 11.54
N LEU A 198 4.08 2.97 12.31
CA LEU A 198 4.76 4.17 11.80
C LEU A 198 6.08 3.81 11.10
N SER A 199 6.92 2.99 11.74
CA SER A 199 8.16 2.45 11.17
C SER A 199 7.89 1.63 9.89
N TYR A 200 6.86 0.78 9.90
CA TYR A 200 6.47 0.00 8.71
C TYR A 200 6.00 0.90 7.55
N ALA A 201 5.22 1.94 7.83
CA ALA A 201 4.78 2.91 6.84
C ALA A 201 5.96 3.69 6.23
N LEU A 202 6.88 4.19 7.06
CA LEU A 202 8.09 4.88 6.62
C LEU A 202 8.99 3.99 5.75
N HIS A 203 9.26 2.76 6.18
CA HIS A 203 10.04 1.78 5.42
C HIS A 203 9.45 1.54 4.03
N SER A 204 8.14 1.27 3.95
CA SER A 204 7.47 1.00 2.68
C SER A 204 7.42 2.23 1.76
N LEU A 205 7.26 3.45 2.32
CA LEU A 205 7.28 4.69 1.54
C LEU A 205 8.69 5.04 1.03
N ALA A 206 9.73 4.70 1.80
CA ALA A 206 11.13 4.90 1.41
C ALA A 206 11.56 3.97 0.25
N GLU A 207 11.00 2.77 0.17
CA GLU A 207 11.22 1.80 -0.92
C GLU A 207 10.42 2.10 -2.20
N MET A 208 9.41 2.98 -2.14
CA MET A 208 8.60 3.35 -3.31
C MET A 208 9.30 4.36 -4.22
N ASP A 209 8.86 4.38 -5.48
CA ASP A 209 9.27 5.38 -6.45
C ASP A 209 9.06 6.81 -5.92
N TYR A 210 10.01 7.67 -6.26
CA TYR A 210 10.00 9.05 -5.81
C TYR A 210 8.82 9.83 -6.40
N CYS A 211 7.97 10.37 -5.54
CA CYS A 211 7.08 11.47 -5.87
C CYS A 211 7.02 12.49 -4.73
N SER A 212 6.66 13.75 -5.05
CA SER A 212 6.64 14.83 -4.06
C SER A 212 5.65 14.60 -2.92
N ALA A 213 4.55 13.89 -3.18
CA ALA A 213 3.60 13.47 -2.15
C ALA A 213 4.20 12.42 -1.19
N THR A 214 5.00 11.47 -1.70
CA THR A 214 5.73 10.51 -0.86
C THR A 214 6.69 11.23 0.09
N SER A 215 7.46 12.23 -0.37
CA SER A 215 8.31 13.04 0.53
C SER A 215 7.53 13.83 1.57
N TYR A 216 6.35 14.35 1.20
CA TYR A 216 5.46 15.02 2.15
C TYR A 216 5.00 14.05 3.25
N PHE A 217 4.53 12.84 2.89
CA PHE A 217 4.16 11.83 3.88
C PHE A 217 5.35 11.32 4.70
N ILE A 218 6.52 11.12 4.11
CA ILE A 218 7.76 10.77 4.83
C ILE A 218 8.06 11.84 5.89
N LYS A 219 8.06 13.13 5.53
CA LYS A 219 8.24 14.24 6.48
C LYS A 219 7.24 14.14 7.65
N LEU A 220 5.95 14.02 7.34
CA LEU A 220 4.89 13.98 8.37
C LEU A 220 5.03 12.78 9.33
N LEU A 221 5.45 11.63 8.82
CA LEU A 221 5.64 10.44 9.65
C LEU A 221 6.93 10.54 10.48
N LEU A 222 8.00 11.14 9.94
CA LEU A 222 9.25 11.44 10.66
C LEU A 222 9.04 12.47 11.78
N ASP A 223 8.27 13.53 11.53
CA ASP A 223 7.91 14.54 12.54
C ASP A 223 7.13 13.92 13.73
N LYS A 224 6.50 12.76 13.51
CA LYS A 224 5.66 12.04 14.48
C LYS A 224 6.39 10.89 15.17
N SER A 225 7.48 10.37 14.62
CA SER A 225 8.22 9.23 15.20
C SER A 225 9.28 9.70 16.17
N ASP A 226 9.20 9.28 17.43
CA ASP A 226 10.28 9.50 18.40
C ASP A 226 11.38 8.43 18.30
N ALA A 227 11.00 7.20 17.94
CA ALA A 227 11.91 6.07 17.74
C ALA A 227 11.49 5.25 16.51
N LEU A 228 12.47 4.83 15.71
CA LEU A 228 12.27 3.99 14.53
C LEU A 228 12.88 2.60 14.73
N CYS A 229 12.29 1.59 14.08
CA CYS A 229 13.00 0.33 13.89
C CYS A 229 14.21 0.55 12.99
N ARG A 230 15.38 -0.04 13.31
CA ARG A 230 16.62 0.07 12.50
C ARG A 230 16.39 -0.12 11.00
N ARG A 231 15.64 -1.15 10.59
CA ARG A 231 15.28 -1.38 9.16
C ARG A 231 14.56 -0.21 8.50
N ALA A 232 13.71 0.51 9.23
CA ALA A 232 13.01 1.68 8.70
C ALA A 232 13.94 2.90 8.61
N PHE A 233 14.81 3.10 9.61
CA PHE A 233 15.87 4.10 9.59
C PHE A 233 16.83 3.87 8.40
N ASP A 234 17.33 2.63 8.25
CA ASP A 234 18.24 2.24 7.17
C ASP A 234 17.59 2.47 5.79
N ALA A 235 16.31 2.11 5.62
CA ALA A 235 15.58 2.34 4.38
C ALA A 235 15.36 3.83 4.07
N VAL A 236 15.01 4.66 5.07
CA VAL A 236 14.89 6.12 4.89
C VAL A 236 16.24 6.76 4.56
N LEU A 237 17.32 6.30 5.20
CA LEU A 237 18.68 6.74 4.87
C LEU A 237 19.05 6.36 3.43
N MET A 238 18.84 5.11 3.03
CA MET A 238 19.08 4.65 1.64
C MET A 238 18.25 5.41 0.62
N HIS A 239 16.98 5.72 0.94
CA HIS A 239 16.12 6.57 0.10
C HIS A 239 16.81 7.91 -0.16
N PHE A 240 17.24 8.64 0.87
CA PHE A 240 17.95 9.91 0.70
C PHE A 240 19.28 9.77 -0.06
N MET A 241 20.03 8.68 0.18
CA MET A 241 21.30 8.42 -0.53
C MET A 241 21.10 8.16 -2.03
N SER A 242 19.95 7.63 -2.46
CA SER A 242 19.63 7.41 -3.89
C SER A 242 19.58 8.70 -4.74
N PHE A 243 19.60 9.88 -4.09
CA PHE A 243 19.63 11.19 -4.75
C PHE A 243 21.04 11.81 -4.82
N ILE A 244 22.10 11.11 -4.37
CA ILE A 244 23.47 11.66 -4.36
C ILE A 244 24.03 11.90 -5.77
N GLU A 245 23.68 11.04 -6.73
CA GLU A 245 24.11 11.11 -8.14
C GLU A 245 23.05 11.73 -9.07
N LYS A 246 21.87 12.10 -8.54
CA LYS A 246 20.83 12.73 -9.36
C LYS A 246 21.13 14.20 -9.61
N GLU A 247 21.16 14.58 -10.89
CA GLU A 247 21.34 15.96 -11.35
C GLU A 247 20.07 16.82 -11.20
N THR A 248 18.89 16.18 -11.10
CA THR A 248 17.61 16.88 -10.92
C THR A 248 17.56 17.62 -9.58
N ILE A 249 17.27 18.92 -9.61
CA ILE A 249 17.09 19.72 -8.39
C ILE A 249 15.87 19.21 -7.61
N MET A 250 16.09 18.85 -6.35
CA MET A 250 15.02 18.33 -5.49
C MET A 250 14.11 19.45 -4.96
N PRO A 251 12.79 19.22 -4.82
CA PRO A 251 11.86 20.25 -4.34
C PRO A 251 12.05 20.51 -2.84
N VAL A 252 11.62 21.70 -2.39
CA VAL A 252 11.74 22.16 -0.99
C VAL A 252 11.26 21.11 0.03
N ILE A 253 10.15 20.41 -0.25
CA ILE A 253 9.60 19.38 0.64
C ILE A 253 10.55 18.20 0.88
N TRP A 254 11.39 17.85 -0.10
CA TRP A 254 12.41 16.82 0.07
C TRP A 254 13.50 17.28 1.04
N HIS A 255 13.99 18.52 0.88
CA HIS A 255 14.96 19.11 1.81
C HIS A 255 14.38 19.23 3.23
N GLN A 256 13.10 19.61 3.37
CA GLN A 256 12.42 19.63 4.67
C GLN A 256 12.29 18.22 5.28
N SER A 257 11.99 17.19 4.48
CA SER A 257 11.92 15.80 4.96
C SER A 257 13.28 15.29 5.45
N LEU A 258 14.37 15.68 4.77
CA LEU A 258 15.74 15.36 5.18
C LEU A 258 16.14 16.13 6.45
N LEU A 259 15.73 17.39 6.60
CA LEU A 259 15.95 18.16 7.83
C LEU A 259 15.24 17.50 9.02
N SER A 260 13.95 17.13 8.89
CA SER A 260 13.21 16.40 9.93
C SER A 260 13.91 15.10 10.33
N PHE A 261 14.40 14.31 9.35
CA PHE A 261 15.17 13.09 9.60
C PHE A 261 16.45 13.38 10.40
N VAL A 262 17.26 14.36 9.96
CA VAL A 262 18.53 14.68 10.61
C VAL A 262 18.32 15.27 12.00
N GLN A 263 17.40 16.23 12.18
CA GLN A 263 17.11 16.84 13.48
C GLN A 263 16.79 15.80 14.56
N ARG A 264 16.03 14.77 14.19
CA ARG A 264 15.52 13.73 15.11
C ARG A 264 16.49 12.57 15.31
N TYR A 265 17.18 12.12 14.25
CA TYR A 265 18.03 10.92 14.28
C TYR A 265 19.55 11.18 14.15
N LYS A 266 20.01 12.44 14.31
CA LYS A 266 21.45 12.81 14.26
C LYS A 266 22.39 11.99 15.15
N ASN A 267 21.87 11.43 16.25
CA ASN A 267 22.62 10.61 17.21
C ASN A 267 22.64 9.11 16.85
N GLU A 268 21.81 8.67 15.90
CA GLU A 268 21.78 7.27 15.41
C GLU A 268 22.63 7.08 14.14
N LEU A 269 22.94 8.18 13.42
CA LEU A 269 23.79 8.18 12.23
C LEU A 269 25.25 7.83 12.54
N LYS A 270 25.83 6.88 11.82
CA LYS A 270 27.26 6.55 11.92
C LYS A 270 28.12 7.61 11.24
N ARG A 271 29.42 7.63 11.53
CA ARG A 271 30.41 8.52 10.89
C ARG A 271 30.37 8.47 9.36
N LYS A 272 30.25 7.27 8.79
CA LYS A 272 30.14 7.03 7.34
C LYS A 272 28.87 7.66 6.76
N ASP A 273 27.74 7.53 7.45
CA ASP A 273 26.45 8.07 7.02
C ASP A 273 26.46 9.61 7.06
N LYS A 274 27.00 10.20 8.14
CA LYS A 274 27.21 11.65 8.25
C LYS A 274 28.12 12.19 7.14
N TYR A 275 29.17 11.47 6.75
CA TYR A 275 30.02 11.82 5.61
C TYR A 275 29.25 11.79 4.28
N ASN A 276 28.49 10.72 4.03
CA ASN A 276 27.70 10.60 2.80
C ASN A 276 26.58 11.66 2.72
N LEU A 277 25.91 11.99 3.83
CA LEU A 277 24.93 13.08 3.89
C LEU A 277 25.58 14.45 3.61
N ARG A 278 26.82 14.69 4.06
CA ARG A 278 27.56 15.92 3.71
C ARG A 278 27.87 16.01 2.22
N ARG A 279 28.17 14.89 1.55
CA ARG A 279 28.34 14.82 0.08
C ARG A 279 27.00 15.04 -0.66
N LEU A 280 25.91 14.42 -0.19
CA LEU A 280 24.57 14.67 -0.71
C LEU A 280 24.23 16.18 -0.68
N MET A 281 24.56 16.86 0.42
CA MET A 281 24.40 18.32 0.61
C MET A 281 25.47 19.20 -0.08
N GLN A 282 26.38 18.62 -0.86
CA GLN A 282 27.23 19.32 -1.82
C GLN A 282 26.61 19.31 -3.23
N ASN A 283 25.84 18.28 -3.57
CA ASN A 283 25.18 18.15 -4.87
C ASN A 283 23.77 18.78 -4.81
N GLN A 284 22.94 18.34 -3.86
CA GLN A 284 21.57 18.82 -3.66
C GLN A 284 21.57 19.96 -2.64
N LYS A 285 21.62 21.21 -3.13
CA LYS A 285 21.69 22.44 -2.32
C LYS A 285 20.35 23.18 -2.29
N HIS A 286 19.98 23.67 -1.11
CA HIS A 286 18.90 24.62 -0.90
C HIS A 286 19.40 25.72 0.05
N ASP A 287 19.24 26.99 -0.33
CA ASP A 287 19.92 28.12 0.32
C ASP A 287 19.67 28.22 1.82
N LEU A 288 18.41 28.12 2.25
CA LEU A 288 18.02 28.20 3.67
C LEU A 288 18.14 26.88 4.45
N ILE A 289 17.73 25.75 3.86
CA ILE A 289 17.61 24.47 4.58
C ILE A 289 18.95 23.70 4.67
N THR A 290 19.77 23.73 3.62
CA THR A 290 21.07 23.03 3.64
C THR A 290 22.04 23.50 4.74
N PRO A 291 22.17 24.80 5.10
CA PRO A 291 23.01 25.19 6.24
C PRO A 291 22.46 24.66 7.58
N GLU A 292 21.15 24.60 7.78
CA GLU A 292 20.53 24.02 8.99
C GLU A 292 20.85 22.52 9.10
N ILE A 293 20.69 21.76 8.01
CA ILE A 293 21.07 20.33 7.96
C ILE A 293 22.55 20.15 8.31
N LYS A 294 23.43 21.02 7.79
CA LYS A 294 24.88 20.98 8.08
C LYS A 294 25.20 21.32 9.54
N LEU A 295 24.42 22.18 10.19
CA LEU A 295 24.54 22.50 11.61
C LEU A 295 24.12 21.30 12.47
N GLU A 296 22.98 20.68 12.18
CA GLU A 296 22.49 19.51 12.91
C GLU A 296 23.42 18.29 12.77
N LEU A 297 24.01 18.06 11.58
CA LEU A 297 25.04 17.03 11.36
C LEU A 297 26.40 17.32 12.04
N LYS A 298 26.62 18.52 12.57
CA LYS A 298 27.77 18.84 13.45
C LYS A 298 27.42 18.64 14.92
N ASN A 299 26.17 18.91 15.30
CA ASN A 299 25.70 18.83 16.68
C ASN A 299 25.37 17.39 17.14
N GLY A 300 25.17 16.45 16.21
CA GLY A 300 24.91 15.04 16.54
C GLY A 300 26.16 14.27 16.96
N HIS A 301 26.13 13.63 18.14
CA HIS A 301 27.19 12.74 18.60
C HIS A 301 27.29 11.48 17.71
N ASP A 302 28.48 10.92 17.59
CA ASP A 302 28.66 9.61 16.95
C ASP A 302 28.22 8.51 17.93
N PRO A 303 27.47 7.48 17.49
CA PRO A 303 27.23 6.29 18.30
C PRO A 303 28.54 5.71 18.82
N ILE A 304 28.53 5.25 20.08
CA ILE A 304 29.66 4.48 20.61
C ILE A 304 29.71 3.15 19.86
N GLU A 305 30.67 3.04 18.96
CA GLU A 305 31.07 1.78 18.36
C GLU A 305 31.71 0.95 19.49
N TRP A 306 30.96 0.01 20.06
CA TRP A 306 31.56 -1.10 20.78
C TRP A 306 32.33 -1.89 19.70
N GLU A 307 33.65 -1.73 19.69
CA GLU A 307 34.50 -2.60 18.90
C GLU A 307 34.24 -4.04 19.36
N ASP A 308 34.00 -4.95 18.41
CA ASP A 308 33.95 -6.40 18.66
C ASP A 308 35.38 -6.90 18.96
N ASP A 309 35.99 -6.38 20.03
CA ASP A 309 37.33 -6.75 20.50
C ASP A 309 37.27 -8.07 21.28
N ALA A 310 36.78 -9.10 20.57
CA ALA A 310 36.83 -10.49 20.98
C ALA A 310 38.12 -11.18 20.49
N GLY A 311 39.21 -10.40 20.40
CA GLY A 311 40.58 -10.89 20.23
C GLY A 311 41.11 -11.56 21.50
N TYR A 312 40.39 -12.55 22.04
CA TYR A 312 40.81 -13.28 23.24
C TYR A 312 42.14 -14.02 22.97
N PRO A 313 43.24 -13.68 23.64
CA PRO A 313 44.47 -14.44 23.49
C PRO A 313 44.27 -15.83 24.11
N ARG A 314 44.46 -16.88 23.31
CA ARG A 314 44.62 -18.24 23.86
C ARG A 314 45.84 -18.22 24.76
N LYS A 315 45.64 -18.44 26.06
CA LYS A 315 46.75 -18.72 26.98
C LYS A 315 47.45 -19.99 26.50
N ALA A 316 48.79 -19.93 26.48
CA ALA A 316 49.66 -21.08 26.28
C ALA A 316 49.62 -22.03 27.50
#